data_AF-A0A9D6PBG6-F1
#
_entry.id   AF-A0A9D6PBG6-F1
#
_cell.length_a   1.000
_cell.length_b   1.000
_cell.length_c   1.000
_cell.angle_alpha   90.00
_cell.angle_beta   90.00
_cell.angle_gamma   90.00
#
_symmetry.space_group_name_H-M   'P 1'
#
loop_
_entity.id
_entity.type
_entity.pdbx_description
1 polymer ?
#
loop_
_entity_poly.entity_id
_entity_poly.type
_entity_poly.pdbx_seq_one_letter_code
_entity_poly.pdbx_strand_id
1 'polypeptide(L)'
;MFSLTALMGFLLLSGGALSLPAHAQAPSALSQPSYAVTLTAYNAVPEQTDEDPLITASGAFSNPEIVAARSKDLSNELPFGTIIEISGPSGPDNSCGYRIVKPIIGYRVIADTMNARYTNRIDILFHTNSNYTMADGKLKNAGAVLGICNDSNIKVVGLVHMNRIPKTQKELAAILAQH
;
A
#
# COMPACT_ATOMS: atom_id res chain seq x y z
N MET A 1 88.25 11.67 33.07
CA MET A 1 87.72 10.34 33.40
C MET A 1 86.53 10.08 32.50
N PHE A 2 86.52 8.89 31.92
CA PHE A 2 85.55 8.38 30.94
C PHE A 2 84.12 8.35 31.48
N SER A 3 83.14 8.47 30.57
CA SER A 3 82.28 7.34 30.15
C SER A 3 80.80 7.72 29.96
N LEU A 4 80.28 7.43 28.75
CA LEU A 4 78.96 6.87 28.38
C LEU A 4 77.68 7.53 28.95
N THR A 5 76.56 7.73 28.26
CA THR A 5 75.93 7.07 27.11
C THR A 5 74.64 7.83 26.85
N ALA A 6 74.21 8.01 25.61
CA ALA A 6 72.78 7.96 25.27
C ALA A 6 72.63 7.58 23.79
N LEU A 7 71.90 6.50 23.60
CA LEU A 7 71.68 5.72 22.39
C LEU A 7 70.28 6.04 21.85
N MET A 8 70.08 5.68 20.57
CA MET A 8 68.81 5.42 19.87
C MET A 8 68.16 6.65 19.24
N GLY A 9 67.78 6.65 17.97
CA GLY A 9 67.62 5.57 17.00
C GLY A 9 66.45 5.95 16.12
N PHE A 10 66.72 6.41 14.90
CA PHE A 10 65.72 6.94 13.97
C PHE A 10 65.19 5.79 13.10
N LEU A 11 63.97 5.32 13.38
CA LEU A 11 63.28 4.30 12.59
C LEU A 11 62.35 4.97 11.58
N LEU A 12 62.70 4.83 10.30
CA LEU A 12 61.91 5.26 9.13
C LEU A 12 60.66 4.37 9.02
N LEU A 13 59.47 4.98 9.14
CA LEU A 13 58.19 4.30 8.90
C LEU A 13 57.83 4.40 7.40
N SER A 14 57.88 3.28 6.71
CA SER A 14 57.39 3.07 5.35
C SER A 14 55.86 3.19 5.32
N GLY A 15 55.34 4.08 4.45
CA GLY A 15 53.91 4.26 4.24
C GLY A 15 53.28 3.08 3.49
N GLY A 16 52.42 2.33 4.15
CA GLY A 16 51.51 1.37 3.54
C GLY A 16 50.17 2.04 3.22
N ALA A 17 49.79 2.09 1.94
CA ALA A 17 48.45 2.52 1.53
C ALA A 17 47.43 1.44 1.93
N LEU A 18 46.56 1.77 2.89
CA LEU A 18 45.39 0.95 3.23
C LEU A 18 44.32 1.19 2.17
N SER A 19 44.18 0.25 1.23
CA SER A 19 43.01 0.16 0.35
C SER A 19 41.80 -0.20 1.20
N LEU A 20 40.87 0.75 1.35
CA LEU A 20 39.56 0.50 1.95
C LEU A 20 38.79 -0.51 1.08
N PRO A 21 38.03 -1.45 1.68
CA PRO A 21 37.20 -2.35 0.90
C PRO A 21 36.11 -1.54 0.20
N ALA A 22 35.91 -1.82 -1.09
CA ALA A 22 34.79 -1.30 -1.86
C ALA A 22 33.49 -1.59 -1.09
N HIS A 23 32.70 -0.54 -0.85
CA HIS A 23 31.35 -0.66 -0.33
C HIS A 23 30.60 -1.69 -1.18
N ALA A 24 30.34 -2.86 -0.62
CA ALA A 24 29.38 -3.80 -1.17
C ALA A 24 28.04 -3.06 -1.22
N GLN A 25 27.61 -2.67 -2.42
CA GLN A 25 26.28 -2.14 -2.64
C GLN A 25 25.30 -3.22 -2.20
N ALA A 26 24.54 -2.92 -1.14
CA ALA A 26 23.45 -3.77 -0.71
C ALA A 26 22.52 -4.03 -1.92
N PRO A 27 22.03 -5.27 -2.12
CA PRO A 27 21.11 -5.55 -3.21
C PRO A 27 19.92 -4.60 -3.11
N SER A 28 19.69 -3.83 -4.16
CA SER A 28 18.50 -3.00 -4.33
C SER A 28 17.29 -3.92 -4.18
N ALA A 29 16.56 -3.79 -3.07
CA ALA A 29 15.31 -4.52 -2.89
C ALA A 29 14.46 -4.26 -4.14
N LEU A 30 14.02 -5.33 -4.81
CA LEU A 30 13.16 -5.22 -6.00
C LEU A 30 11.99 -4.30 -5.64
N SER A 31 11.97 -3.11 -6.24
CA SER A 31 10.90 -2.14 -5.99
C SER A 31 9.61 -2.78 -6.49
N GLN A 32 8.70 -3.07 -5.58
CA GLN A 32 7.42 -3.67 -5.93
C GLN A 32 6.65 -2.76 -6.92
N PRO A 33 5.90 -3.34 -7.87
CA PRO A 33 5.12 -2.56 -8.84
C PRO A 33 4.20 -1.56 -8.15
N SER A 34 4.12 -0.35 -8.70
CA SER A 34 3.26 0.72 -8.21
C SER A 34 2.56 1.44 -9.36
N TYR A 35 1.32 1.88 -9.14
CA TYR A 35 0.45 2.44 -10.18
C TYR A 35 -0.23 3.71 -9.67
N ALA A 36 -0.26 4.73 -10.51
CA ALA A 36 -1.07 5.92 -10.26
C ALA A 36 -2.50 5.65 -10.74
N VAL A 37 -3.48 5.79 -9.84
CA VAL A 37 -4.89 5.44 -10.07
C VAL A 37 -5.81 6.54 -9.57
N THR A 38 -7.04 6.55 -10.07
CA THR A 38 -8.14 7.21 -9.36
C THR A 38 -8.60 6.31 -8.22
N LEU A 39 -8.78 6.86 -7.03
CA LEU A 39 -9.34 6.15 -5.88
C LEU A 39 -10.77 6.64 -5.62
N THR A 40 -11.70 5.70 -5.50
CA THR A 40 -13.09 5.94 -5.10
C THR A 40 -13.47 4.97 -3.97
N ALA A 41 -14.73 5.03 -3.53
CA ALA A 41 -15.27 4.02 -2.63
C ALA A 41 -16.71 3.64 -2.97
N TYR A 42 -17.08 2.45 -2.51
CA TYR A 42 -18.42 1.89 -2.57
C TYR A 42 -18.79 1.17 -1.27
N ASN A 43 -20.06 0.85 -1.14
CA ASN A 43 -20.63 0.01 -0.11
C ASN A 43 -21.31 -1.19 -0.76
N ALA A 44 -21.33 -2.32 -0.06
CA ALA A 44 -22.04 -3.53 -0.48
C ALA A 44 -23.57 -3.34 -0.34
N VAL A 45 -24.17 -2.53 -1.21
CA VAL A 45 -25.60 -2.26 -1.29
C VAL A 45 -26.10 -2.35 -2.74
N PRO A 46 -27.35 -2.77 -2.99
CA PRO A 46 -27.87 -2.99 -4.35
C PRO A 46 -27.75 -1.77 -5.27
N GLU A 47 -27.80 -0.55 -4.73
CA GLU A 47 -27.68 0.68 -5.52
C GLU A 47 -26.27 0.90 -6.09
N GLN A 48 -25.28 0.16 -5.61
CA GLN A 48 -23.86 0.27 -6.01
C GLN A 48 -23.31 -1.04 -6.58
N THR A 49 -24.12 -2.10 -6.67
CA THR A 49 -23.72 -3.44 -7.14
C THR A 49 -24.72 -4.00 -8.15
N ASP A 50 -24.25 -4.79 -9.12
CA ASP A 50 -25.12 -5.29 -10.21
C ASP A 50 -25.97 -6.52 -9.81
N GLU A 51 -25.59 -7.26 -8.76
CA GLU A 51 -26.26 -8.50 -8.30
C GLU A 51 -26.36 -8.59 -6.76
N ASP A 52 -25.90 -9.69 -6.14
CA ASP A 52 -25.80 -9.85 -4.68
C ASP A 52 -24.69 -8.95 -4.13
N PRO A 53 -25.01 -7.92 -3.32
CA PRO A 53 -24.00 -7.01 -2.81
C PRO A 53 -22.95 -7.68 -1.91
N LEU A 54 -23.28 -8.85 -1.34
CA LEU A 54 -22.41 -9.59 -0.44
C LEU A 54 -21.40 -10.48 -1.15
N ILE A 55 -21.48 -10.61 -2.48
CA ILE A 55 -20.58 -11.44 -3.28
C ILE A 55 -19.86 -10.58 -4.32
N THR A 56 -18.53 -10.61 -4.29
CA THR A 56 -17.66 -9.91 -5.23
C THR A 56 -17.60 -10.62 -6.58
N ALA A 57 -17.10 -9.94 -7.62
CA ALA A 57 -16.88 -10.54 -8.94
C ALA A 57 -15.95 -11.77 -8.95
N SER A 58 -15.14 -11.97 -7.91
CA SER A 58 -14.32 -13.19 -7.75
C SER A 58 -15.04 -14.36 -7.06
N GLY A 59 -16.27 -14.14 -6.58
CA GLY A 59 -17.02 -15.10 -5.75
C GLY A 59 -16.67 -15.05 -4.26
N ALA A 60 -15.77 -14.16 -3.83
CA ALA A 60 -15.47 -13.95 -2.40
C ALA A 60 -16.55 -13.08 -1.72
N PHE A 61 -16.69 -13.21 -0.40
CA PHE A 61 -17.55 -12.33 0.40
C PHE A 61 -17.05 -10.88 0.36
N SER A 62 -17.96 -9.92 0.21
CA SER A 62 -17.72 -8.48 0.22
C SER A 62 -17.32 -7.98 1.62
N ASN A 63 -16.12 -8.32 2.06
CA ASN A 63 -15.59 -7.93 3.37
C ASN A 63 -15.05 -6.49 3.35
N PRO A 64 -15.73 -5.52 4.00
CA PRO A 64 -15.32 -4.11 3.97
C PRO A 64 -14.00 -3.82 4.69
N GLU A 65 -13.50 -4.77 5.49
CA GLU A 65 -12.22 -4.61 6.15
C GLU A 65 -11.04 -4.74 5.18
N ILE A 66 -11.16 -5.59 4.15
CA ILE A 66 -10.01 -5.99 3.32
C ILE A 66 -10.27 -5.99 1.81
N VAL A 67 -11.50 -5.93 1.32
CA VAL A 67 -11.76 -5.99 -0.13
C VAL A 67 -11.62 -4.61 -0.77
N ALA A 68 -11.10 -4.60 -2.00
CA ALA A 68 -11.23 -3.50 -2.95
C ALA A 68 -11.59 -4.04 -4.34
N ALA A 69 -12.25 -3.19 -5.13
CA ALA A 69 -12.51 -3.42 -6.55
C ALA A 69 -11.46 -2.71 -7.41
N ARG A 70 -11.19 -3.26 -8.59
CA ARG A 70 -10.40 -2.60 -9.63
C ARG A 70 -11.23 -2.40 -10.90
N SER A 71 -10.85 -1.44 -11.72
CA SER A 71 -11.35 -1.35 -13.10
C SER A 71 -10.85 -2.51 -13.96
N LYS A 72 -11.60 -2.84 -15.03
CA LYS A 72 -11.34 -4.01 -15.89
C LYS A 72 -10.04 -3.92 -16.68
N ASP A 73 -9.60 -2.71 -17.00
CA ASP A 73 -8.34 -2.44 -17.72
C ASP A 73 -7.11 -2.81 -16.88
N LEU A 74 -7.20 -2.77 -15.55
CA LEU A 74 -6.13 -3.20 -14.65
C LEU A 74 -6.08 -4.72 -14.47
N SER A 75 -6.75 -5.48 -15.35
CA SER A 75 -7.03 -6.92 -15.19
C SER A 75 -5.79 -7.80 -15.13
N ASN A 76 -4.74 -7.39 -15.85
CA ASN A 76 -3.50 -8.14 -15.98
C ASN A 76 -2.50 -7.77 -14.88
N GLU A 77 -2.50 -6.52 -14.46
CA GLU A 77 -1.56 -5.96 -13.49
C GLU A 77 -1.95 -6.31 -12.05
N LEU A 78 -3.25 -6.36 -11.77
CA LEU A 78 -3.78 -6.52 -10.40
C LEU A 78 -4.72 -7.73 -10.24
N PRO A 79 -4.36 -8.94 -10.75
CA PRO A 79 -5.28 -10.08 -10.78
C PRO A 79 -5.90 -10.36 -9.41
N PHE A 80 -7.04 -11.04 -9.40
CA PHE A 80 -7.70 -11.36 -8.14
C PHE A 80 -6.75 -12.06 -7.17
N GLY A 81 -6.75 -11.60 -5.91
CA GLY A 81 -5.83 -12.03 -4.87
C GLY A 81 -4.62 -11.12 -4.68
N THR A 82 -4.41 -10.13 -5.55
CA THR A 82 -3.37 -9.11 -5.36
C THR A 82 -3.63 -8.33 -4.08
N ILE A 83 -2.61 -8.22 -3.23
CA ILE A 83 -2.63 -7.40 -2.03
C ILE A 83 -1.99 -6.06 -2.35
N ILE A 84 -2.72 -4.98 -2.12
CA ILE A 84 -2.28 -3.61 -2.38
C ILE A 84 -2.20 -2.79 -1.09
N GLU A 85 -1.21 -1.91 -1.05
CA GLU A 85 -1.14 -0.78 -0.15
C GLU A 85 -1.58 0.48 -0.90
N ILE A 86 -2.39 1.32 -0.27
CA ILE A 86 -2.96 2.51 -0.90
C ILE A 86 -2.39 3.76 -0.23
N SER A 87 -1.74 4.60 -1.04
CA SER A 87 -1.32 5.95 -0.66
C SER A 87 -2.18 6.98 -1.38
N GLY A 88 -2.69 7.94 -0.62
CA GLY A 88 -3.50 9.03 -1.17
C GLY A 88 -2.70 9.98 -2.06
N PRO A 89 -3.38 10.96 -2.67
CA PRO A 89 -2.73 11.93 -3.56
C PRO A 89 -1.65 12.74 -2.86
N SER A 90 -0.49 12.85 -3.53
CA SER A 90 0.71 13.55 -3.05
C SER A 90 0.69 15.06 -3.30
N GLY A 91 -0.28 15.57 -4.07
CA GLY A 91 -0.36 16.97 -4.49
C GLY A 91 -1.05 17.91 -3.48
N PRO A 92 -0.76 19.23 -3.54
CA PRO A 92 -1.36 20.24 -2.65
C PRO A 92 -2.86 20.48 -2.89
N ASP A 93 -3.36 20.10 -4.09
CA ASP A 93 -4.76 20.30 -4.50
C ASP A 93 -5.65 19.08 -4.19
N ASN A 94 -5.33 18.33 -3.14
CA ASN A 94 -6.07 17.13 -2.76
C ASN A 94 -7.36 17.45 -2.00
N SER A 95 -8.40 17.81 -2.75
CA SER A 95 -9.75 18.13 -2.25
C SER A 95 -10.56 16.91 -1.78
N CYS A 96 -10.05 15.70 -1.97
CA CYS A 96 -10.74 14.48 -1.56
C CYS A 96 -10.51 14.15 -0.07
N GLY A 97 -11.38 13.33 0.53
CA GLY A 97 -11.34 13.03 1.96
C GLY A 97 -10.38 11.92 2.38
N TYR A 98 -9.39 11.55 1.55
CA TYR A 98 -8.49 10.43 1.85
C TYR A 98 -7.84 10.55 3.23
N ARG A 99 -7.36 11.74 3.61
CA ARG A 99 -6.72 11.97 4.91
C ARG A 99 -7.65 11.66 6.09
N ILE A 100 -8.95 11.83 5.92
CA ILE A 100 -9.96 11.58 6.95
C ILE A 100 -10.19 10.07 7.10
N VAL A 101 -10.32 9.36 5.97
CA VAL A 101 -10.65 7.92 5.99
C VAL A 101 -9.43 7.00 6.03
N LYS A 102 -8.21 7.51 5.79
CA LYS A 102 -6.95 6.74 5.81
C LYS A 102 -6.82 5.76 6.97
N PRO A 103 -7.18 6.11 8.23
CA PRO A 103 -7.01 5.20 9.37
C PRO A 103 -7.77 3.87 9.24
N ILE A 104 -8.81 3.79 8.40
CA ILE A 104 -9.64 2.59 8.21
C ILE A 104 -9.44 1.91 6.85
N ILE A 105 -8.53 2.39 6.00
CA ILE A 105 -8.29 1.78 4.69
C ILE A 105 -7.44 0.51 4.85
N GLY A 106 -6.26 0.59 5.45
CA GLY A 106 -5.35 -0.55 5.61
C GLY A 106 -4.90 -1.17 4.26
N TYR A 107 -4.48 -2.43 4.29
CA TYR A 107 -4.20 -3.21 3.09
C TYR A 107 -5.48 -3.70 2.44
N ARG A 108 -5.47 -3.88 1.12
CA ARG A 108 -6.63 -4.38 0.38
C ARG A 108 -6.29 -5.55 -0.52
N VAL A 109 -7.18 -6.54 -0.57
CA VAL A 109 -7.16 -7.62 -1.53
C VAL A 109 -8.06 -7.22 -2.68
N ILE A 110 -7.52 -7.28 -3.90
CA ILE A 110 -8.30 -7.14 -5.12
C ILE A 110 -9.14 -8.41 -5.28
N ALA A 111 -10.44 -8.29 -5.04
CA ALA A 111 -11.39 -9.39 -5.14
C ALA A 111 -12.62 -9.04 -5.97
N ASP A 112 -12.75 -7.77 -6.37
CA ASP A 112 -13.94 -7.30 -7.07
C ASP A 112 -13.58 -6.51 -8.33
N THR A 113 -14.57 -6.30 -9.21
CA THR A 113 -14.39 -5.65 -10.50
C THR A 113 -15.46 -4.60 -10.74
N MET A 114 -15.03 -3.39 -11.09
CA MET A 114 -15.92 -2.28 -11.37
C MET A 114 -16.64 -2.43 -12.72
N ASN A 115 -17.72 -1.67 -12.90
CA ASN A 115 -18.38 -1.50 -14.19
C ASN A 115 -17.38 -1.06 -15.29
N ALA A 116 -17.58 -1.54 -16.52
CA ALA A 116 -16.66 -1.34 -17.65
C ALA A 116 -16.47 0.13 -18.06
N ARG A 117 -17.35 1.05 -17.64
CA ARG A 117 -17.20 2.49 -17.90
C ARG A 117 -16.05 3.15 -17.13
N TYR A 118 -15.49 2.48 -16.13
CA TYR A 118 -14.37 3.00 -15.34
C TYR A 118 -13.04 2.44 -15.84
N THR A 119 -12.01 3.29 -15.83
CA THR A 119 -10.64 2.99 -16.28
C THR A 119 -9.66 3.51 -15.24
N ASN A 120 -8.54 2.80 -15.07
CA ASN A 120 -7.44 3.13 -14.15
C ASN A 120 -7.92 3.55 -12.74
N ARG A 121 -8.79 2.72 -12.14
CA ARG A 121 -9.50 3.04 -10.89
C ARG A 121 -9.48 1.89 -9.89
N ILE A 122 -9.36 2.27 -8.62
CA ILE A 122 -9.52 1.39 -7.46
C ILE A 122 -10.68 1.90 -6.62
N ASP A 123 -11.59 1.00 -6.24
CA ASP A 123 -12.76 1.30 -5.41
C ASP A 123 -12.62 0.61 -4.05
N ILE A 124 -12.56 1.37 -2.96
CA ILE A 124 -12.47 0.81 -1.61
C ILE A 124 -13.86 0.42 -1.13
N LEU A 125 -14.03 -0.84 -0.74
CA LEU A 125 -15.23 -1.26 -0.04
C LEU A 125 -15.20 -0.76 1.40
N PHE A 126 -16.12 0.14 1.75
CA PHE A 126 -16.36 0.53 3.14
C PHE A 126 -17.64 -0.11 3.69
N HIS A 127 -17.67 -0.30 5.00
CA HIS A 127 -18.91 -0.69 5.68
C HIS A 127 -19.93 0.44 5.59
N THR A 128 -21.20 0.09 5.40
CA THR A 128 -22.35 1.02 5.44
C THR A 128 -22.44 1.85 6.72
N ASN A 129 -21.85 1.38 7.83
CA ASN A 129 -21.87 2.02 9.14
C ASN A 129 -20.60 2.79 9.48
N SER A 130 -19.61 2.84 8.58
CA SER A 130 -18.39 3.63 8.75
C SER A 130 -18.69 5.11 8.53
N ASN A 131 -19.30 5.77 9.52
CA ASN A 131 -19.76 7.15 9.40
C ASN A 131 -18.83 8.13 10.12
N TYR A 132 -18.72 9.34 9.55
CA TYR A 132 -18.02 10.48 10.14
C TYR A 132 -19.00 11.63 10.36
N THR A 133 -18.85 12.32 11.49
CA THR A 133 -19.52 13.60 11.73
C THR A 133 -18.73 14.71 11.06
N MET A 134 -19.34 15.37 10.09
CA MET A 134 -18.72 16.48 9.36
C MET A 134 -18.84 17.79 10.16
N ALA A 135 -18.13 18.83 9.73
CA ALA A 135 -18.15 20.14 10.39
C ALA A 135 -19.55 20.79 10.44
N ASP A 136 -20.45 20.43 9.52
CA ASP A 136 -21.85 20.86 9.50
C ASP A 136 -22.78 20.02 10.41
N GLY A 137 -22.21 19.10 11.19
CA GLY A 137 -22.92 18.18 12.08
C GLY A 137 -23.58 16.99 11.38
N LYS A 138 -23.50 16.90 10.04
CA LYS A 138 -24.11 15.79 9.31
C LYS A 138 -23.22 14.55 9.37
N LEU A 139 -23.87 13.39 9.46
CA LEU A 139 -23.20 12.11 9.27
C LEU A 139 -23.01 11.83 7.78
N LYS A 140 -21.81 11.42 7.40
CA LYS A 140 -21.50 10.91 6.06
C LYS A 140 -20.79 9.58 6.16
N ASN A 141 -21.17 8.62 5.31
CA ASN A 141 -20.42 7.38 5.17
C ASN A 141 -19.00 7.66 4.65
N ALA A 142 -18.03 6.85 5.06
CA ALA A 142 -16.64 6.91 4.65
C ALA A 142 -16.47 7.00 3.13
N GLY A 143 -17.31 6.31 2.35
CA GLY A 143 -17.26 6.40 0.89
C GLY A 143 -17.59 7.80 0.37
N ALA A 144 -18.63 8.43 0.93
CA ALA A 144 -18.99 9.81 0.60
C ALA A 144 -17.97 10.83 1.12
N VAL A 145 -17.31 10.54 2.25
CA VAL A 145 -16.21 11.37 2.77
C VAL A 145 -15.01 11.29 1.85
N LEU A 146 -14.60 10.09 1.42
CA LEU A 146 -13.48 9.89 0.51
C LEU A 146 -13.68 10.66 -0.79
N GLY A 147 -14.86 10.53 -1.40
CA GLY A 147 -15.16 11.15 -2.70
C GLY A 147 -14.31 10.54 -3.81
N ILE A 148 -13.76 11.40 -4.68
CA ILE A 148 -12.90 10.99 -5.80
C ILE A 148 -11.51 11.56 -5.57
N CYS A 149 -10.52 10.70 -5.40
CA CYS A 149 -9.12 11.10 -5.29
C CYS A 149 -8.38 10.73 -6.58
N ASN A 150 -8.09 11.72 -7.42
CA ASN A 150 -7.18 11.54 -8.55
C ASN A 150 -5.73 11.42 -8.04
N ASP A 151 -4.84 10.85 -8.87
CA ASP A 151 -3.41 10.76 -8.58
C ASP A 151 -3.06 10.06 -7.26
N SER A 152 -3.90 9.11 -6.84
CA SER A 152 -3.57 8.20 -5.74
C SER A 152 -2.57 7.16 -6.24
N ASN A 153 -1.78 6.60 -5.33
CA ASN A 153 -0.83 5.54 -5.67
C ASN A 153 -1.24 4.24 -4.99
N ILE A 154 -1.17 3.14 -5.72
CA ILE A 154 -1.22 1.80 -5.14
C ILE A 154 0.10 1.09 -5.38
N LYS A 155 0.52 0.34 -4.38
CA LYS A 155 1.71 -0.51 -4.42
C LYS A 155 1.28 -1.95 -4.23
N VAL A 156 1.72 -2.84 -5.11
CA VAL A 156 1.55 -4.28 -4.91
C VAL A 156 2.48 -4.70 -3.78
N VAL A 157 1.94 -5.35 -2.75
CA VAL A 157 2.73 -5.77 -1.58
C VAL A 157 2.69 -7.27 -1.34
N GLY A 158 1.81 -8.00 -2.02
CA GLY A 158 1.76 -9.46 -1.93
C GLY A 158 0.62 -10.06 -2.75
N LEU A 159 0.42 -11.36 -2.56
CA LEU A 159 -0.64 -12.14 -3.19
C LEU A 159 -1.26 -13.08 -2.17
N VAL A 160 -2.55 -13.32 -2.30
CA VAL A 160 -3.26 -14.38 -1.56
C VAL A 160 -4.08 -15.24 -2.52
N HIS A 161 -4.16 -16.53 -2.24
CA HIS A 161 -5.06 -17.40 -2.96
C HIS A 161 -6.52 -17.08 -2.60
N MET A 162 -7.39 -17.03 -3.61
CA MET A 162 -8.80 -16.63 -3.43
C MET A 162 -9.59 -17.51 -2.46
N ASN A 163 -9.22 -18.78 -2.33
CA ASN A 163 -9.82 -19.71 -1.36
C ASN A 163 -9.29 -19.56 0.08
N ARG A 164 -8.37 -18.62 0.32
CA ARG A 164 -7.72 -18.34 1.61
C ARG A 164 -7.64 -16.86 1.91
N ILE A 165 -8.59 -16.07 1.40
CA ILE A 165 -8.66 -14.63 1.69
C ILE A 165 -8.82 -14.44 3.22
N PRO A 166 -7.96 -13.64 3.86
CA PRO A 166 -8.07 -13.32 5.28
C PRO A 166 -9.36 -12.58 5.61
N LYS A 167 -9.76 -12.61 6.88
CA LYS A 167 -10.95 -11.88 7.32
C LYS A 167 -10.62 -10.52 7.92
N THR A 168 -9.38 -10.32 8.37
CA THR A 168 -8.98 -9.13 9.11
C THR A 168 -7.70 -8.50 8.58
N GLN A 169 -7.50 -7.21 8.87
CA GLN A 169 -6.24 -6.50 8.64
C GLN A 169 -5.07 -7.18 9.35
N LYS A 170 -5.30 -7.72 10.56
CA LYS A 170 -4.26 -8.41 11.34
C LYS A 170 -3.76 -9.66 10.61
N GLU A 171 -4.68 -10.48 10.11
CA GLU A 171 -4.32 -11.68 9.36
C GLU A 171 -3.66 -11.33 8.02
N LEU A 172 -4.16 -10.30 7.33
CA LEU A 172 -3.58 -9.83 6.08
C LEU A 172 -2.15 -9.31 6.28
N ALA A 173 -1.89 -8.53 7.33
CA ALA A 173 -0.55 -8.09 7.70
C ALA A 173 0.37 -9.25 8.09
N ALA A 174 -0.16 -10.30 8.74
CA ALA A 174 0.61 -11.49 9.10
C ALA A 174 1.08 -12.29 7.88
N ILE A 175 0.32 -12.28 6.77
CA ILE A 175 0.76 -12.86 5.49
C ILE A 175 1.96 -12.07 4.92
N LEU A 176 1.88 -10.74 4.95
CA LEU A 176 2.91 -9.87 4.40
C LEU A 176 4.22 -9.92 5.20
N ALA A 177 4.15 -10.17 6.51
CA ALA A 177 5.32 -10.27 7.38
C ALA A 177 6.12 -11.57 7.23
N GLN A 178 5.62 -12.56 6.49
CA GLN A 178 6.30 -13.84 6.24
C GLN A 178 7.21 -13.82 5.00
N HIS A 179 7.25 -12.69 4.29
CA HIS A 179 7.99 -12.47 3.05
C HIS A 179 8.92 -11.27 3.17
#